data_AF-A0A820C0K4-F1
#
_entry.id   AF-A0A820C0K4-F1
#
_cell.length_a   1.000
_cell.length_b   1.000
_cell.length_c   1.000
_cell.angle_alpha   90.00
_cell.angle_beta   90.00
_cell.angle_gamma   90.00
#
_symmetry.space_group_name_H-M   'P 1'
#
loop_
_entity.id
_entity.type
_entity.pdbx_description
1 polymer ?
#
loop_
_entity_poly.entity_id
_entity_poly.type
_entity_poly.pdbx_seq_one_letter_code
_entity_poly.pdbx_strand_id
1 'polypeptide(L)' 'PDSSQKNSNSSIDHIFYDPKQVTLIDCGKAWDVQNRSAEETLRMFGSDHIYIWANFCFI' A
#
# COMPACT_ATOMS: atom_id res chain seq x y z
N PRO A 1 7.59 -22.04 18.82
CA PRO A 1 7.59 -21.01 17.76
C PRO A 1 6.36 -21.20 16.88
N ASP A 2 5.30 -20.46 17.18
CA ASP A 2 3.99 -20.59 16.54
C ASP A 2 4.04 -19.97 15.13
N SER A 3 4.05 -20.83 14.12
CA SER A 3 4.08 -20.50 12.70
C SER A 3 2.68 -20.22 12.18
N SER A 4 1.95 -19.34 12.84
CA SER A 4 0.70 -18.80 12.32
C SER A 4 1.02 -17.57 11.46
N GLN A 5 1.34 -17.81 10.19
CA GLN A 5 1.26 -16.81 9.12
C GLN A 5 -0.20 -16.32 9.05
N LYS A 6 -0.55 -15.35 9.89
CA LYS A 6 -1.72 -14.50 9.66
C LYS A 6 -1.36 -13.62 8.46
N ASN A 7 -1.70 -14.09 7.26
CA ASN A 7 -1.97 -13.22 6.12
C ASN A 7 -3.22 -12.39 6.44
N SER A 8 -3.11 -11.48 7.40
CA SER A 8 -4.10 -10.44 7.56
C SER A 8 -3.91 -9.50 6.37
N ASN A 9 -4.85 -9.52 5.42
CA ASN A 9 -5.01 -8.52 4.36
C ASN A 9 -5.31 -7.10 4.91
N SER A 10 -4.89 -6.81 6.15
CA SER A 10 -4.99 -5.51 6.78
C SER A 10 -3.77 -4.69 6.39
N SER A 11 -3.96 -3.73 5.48
CA SER A 11 -3.02 -2.62 5.28
C SER A 11 -3.16 -1.64 6.44
N ILE A 12 -2.05 -1.11 6.94
CA ILE A 12 -2.05 0.01 7.90
C ILE A 12 -1.99 1.37 7.18
N ASP A 13 -1.60 1.36 5.90
CA ASP A 13 -1.54 2.54 5.05
C ASP A 13 -2.90 2.74 4.35
N HIS A 14 -3.45 3.95 4.42
CA HIS A 14 -4.78 4.31 3.90
C HIS A 14 -4.77 5.69 3.21
N ILE A 15 -5.59 5.82 2.16
CA ILE A 15 -5.89 7.11 1.49
C ILE A 15 -7.38 7.41 1.69
N PHE A 16 -7.68 8.55 2.32
CA PHE A 16 -9.06 9.02 2.55
C PHE A 16 -9.41 10.13 1.56
N TYR A 17 -10.64 10.12 1.03
CA TYR A 17 -11.11 11.11 0.05
C TYR A 17 -12.60 11.43 0.23
N ASP A 18 -13.04 12.59 -0.27
CA ASP A 18 -14.46 12.99 -0.27
C ASP A 18 -15.15 12.54 -1.57
N PRO A 19 -16.10 11.59 -1.50
CA PRO A 19 -16.81 11.08 -2.69
C PRO A 19 -17.72 12.12 -3.34
N LYS A 20 -17.95 13.29 -2.71
CA LYS A 20 -18.69 14.40 -3.34
C LYS A 20 -17.82 15.27 -4.24
N GLN A 21 -16.49 15.16 -4.13
CA GLN A 21 -15.54 15.97 -4.90
C GLN A 21 -14.80 15.14 -5.95
N VAL A 22 -14.57 13.86 -5.66
CA VAL A 22 -13.81 12.96 -6.55
C VAL A 22 -14.41 11.57 -6.61
N THR A 23 -14.23 10.91 -7.75
CA THR A 23 -14.52 9.49 -7.96
C THR A 23 -13.22 8.70 -8.02
N LEU A 24 -13.10 7.63 -7.24
CA LEU A 24 -11.98 6.70 -7.32
C LEU A 24 -12.05 5.91 -8.64
N ILE A 25 -11.01 6.01 -9.47
CA ILE A 25 -10.87 5.27 -10.73
C ILE A 25 -10.22 3.92 -10.47
N ASP A 26 -9.07 3.93 -9.78
CA ASP A 26 -8.26 2.74 -9.53
C ASP A 26 -7.35 2.96 -8.32
N CYS A 27 -6.90 1.89 -7.68
CA CYS A 27 -5.97 1.94 -6.57
C CYS A 27 -5.12 0.67 -6.49
N GLY A 28 -3.95 0.79 -5.88
CA GLY A 28 -3.11 -0.38 -5.67
C GLY A 28 -1.92 -0.12 -4.77
N LYS A 29 -1.07 -1.14 -4.70
CA LYS A 29 0.26 -1.06 -4.09
C LYS A 29 1.25 -0.72 -5.19
N ALA A 30 2.01 0.36 -5.01
CA ALA A 30 3.17 0.64 -5.82
C ALA A 30 4.30 -0.27 -5.34
N TRP A 31 4.74 -1.18 -6.22
CA TRP A 31 5.73 -2.23 -5.94
C TRP A 31 5.28 -3.22 -4.85
N ASP A 32 4.55 -4.27 -5.26
CA ASP A 32 4.28 -5.40 -4.37
C ASP A 32 5.58 -6.16 -4.08
N VAL A 33 6.03 -6.06 -2.83
CA VAL A 33 7.38 -6.42 -2.37
C VAL A 33 7.54 -7.92 -2.11
N GLN A 34 6.73 -8.77 -2.74
CA GLN A 34 6.67 -10.21 -2.43
C GLN A 34 8.03 -10.93 -2.52
N ASN A 35 9.06 -10.30 -3.11
CA ASN A 35 10.40 -10.85 -3.27
C ASN A 35 11.54 -9.97 -2.71
N ARG A 36 11.29 -9.00 -1.80
CA ARG A 36 12.40 -8.22 -1.20
C ARG A 36 12.30 -8.14 0.32
N SER A 37 13.45 -8.15 0.96
CA SER A 37 13.58 -7.95 2.40
C SER A 37 13.29 -6.49 2.79
N ALA A 38 12.93 -6.25 4.06
CA ALA A 38 12.72 -4.90 4.58
C ALA A 38 13.98 -4.01 4.43
N GLU A 39 15.17 -4.57 4.59
CA GLU A 39 16.45 -3.87 4.44
C GLU A 39 16.67 -3.38 3.00
N GLU A 40 16.32 -4.21 2.01
CA GLU A 40 16.39 -3.84 0.59
C GLU A 40 15.39 -2.73 0.24
N THR A 41 14.18 -2.76 0.81
CA THR A 41 13.17 -1.72 0.62
C THR A 41 13.62 -0.40 1.24
N LEU A 42 14.16 -0.43 2.46
CA LEU A 42 14.73 0.75 3.13
C LEU A 42 15.89 1.35 2.33
N ARG A 43 16.77 0.52 1.77
CA ARG A 43 17.92 1.00 1.00
C ARG A 43 17.51 1.63 -0.34
N MET A 44 16.52 1.06 -1.02
CA MET A 44 16.09 1.54 -2.34
C MET A 44 15.13 2.73 -2.27
N PHE A 45 14.23 2.73 -1.29
CA PHE A 45 13.13 3.70 -1.22
C PHE A 45 13.17 4.59 0.03
N GLY A 46 14.04 4.28 1.00
CA GLY A 46 14.09 5.00 2.27
C GLY A 46 12.92 4.67 3.21
N SER A 47 12.15 3.62 2.92
CA SER A 47 10.97 3.21 3.67
C SER A 47 10.88 1.69 3.75
N ASP A 48 10.41 1.16 4.88
CA ASP A 48 10.03 -0.24 5.09
C ASP A 48 8.53 -0.48 4.84
N HIS A 49 7.75 0.57 4.58
CA HIS A 49 6.34 0.50 4.19
C HIS A 49 6.17 0.24 2.69
N ILE A 50 5.04 -0.40 2.34
CA ILE A 50 4.61 -0.54 0.94
C ILE A 50 3.95 0.76 0.51
N TYR A 51 4.40 1.35 -0.59
CA TYR A 51 3.74 2.51 -1.15
C TYR A 51 2.37 2.13 -1.70
N ILE A 52 1.34 2.92 -1.40
CA ILE A 52 0.01 2.77 -1.98
C ILE A 52 -0.31 3.98 -2.86
N TRP A 53 -1.10 3.76 -3.89
CA TRP A 53 -1.54 4.81 -4.80
C TRP A 53 -3.04 4.69 -5.08
N ALA A 54 -3.66 5.82 -5.40
CA ALA A 54 -5.05 5.90 -5.82
C ALA A 54 -5.19 6.98 -6.90
N ASN A 55 -5.87 6.65 -7.98
CA ASN A 55 -6.18 7.56 -9.07
C ASN A 55 -7.62 8.04 -8.94
N PHE A 56 -7.80 9.36 -9.04
CA PHE A 56 -9.10 10.01 -8.88
C PHE A 56 -9.49 10.82 -10.11
N CYS A 57 -10.78 10.90 -10.38
CA CYS A 57 -11.38 11.88 -11.29
C CYS A 57 -12.10 12.95 -10.47
N PHE A 58 -11.96 14.23 -10.81
CA PHE A 58 -12.78 15.29 -10.21
C PHE A 58 -14.20 15.26 -10.79
N ILE A 59 -15.18 15.55 -9.94
CA ILE A 59 -16.60 15.64 -10.30
C ILE A 59 -16.92 17.06 -10.79
#